data_AF-A0A1V5ED01-F1
#
_entry.id   AF-A0A1V5ED01-F1
#
_cell.length_a   1.000
_cell.length_b   1.000
_cell.length_c   1.000
_cell.angle_alpha   90.00
_cell.angle_beta   90.00
_cell.angle_gamma   90.00
#
_symmetry.space_group_name_H-M   'P 1'
#
loop_
_entity.id
_entity.type
_entity.pdbx_description
1 polymer ?
#
loop_
_entity_poly.entity_id
_entity_poly.type
_entity_poly.pdbx_seq_one_letter_code
_entity_poly.pdbx_strand_id
1 'polypeptide(L)'
;MAASGSLLYGGFDTNGVWKWDGSTWSQLCPGNPEAMVAIGSFLYGDFGGSGIWQWDGAAWGQITPNDPEAMTYSGSVLYADFGPNKFWKWDGASWSEVTDDNP
;
A
#
# COMPACT_ATOMS: atom_id res chain seq x y z
N MET A 1 -1.35 9.42 4.37
CA MET A 1 -2.82 9.29 4.10
C MET A 1 -3.01 8.87 2.66
N ALA A 2 -4.06 8.12 2.35
CA ALA A 2 -4.42 7.68 1.00
C ALA A 2 -5.94 7.77 0.80
N ALA A 3 -6.44 7.98 -0.41
CA ALA A 3 -7.88 8.09 -0.66
C ALA A 3 -8.29 7.43 -1.99
N SER A 4 -9.50 6.87 -2.03
CA SER A 4 -10.11 6.38 -3.26
C SER A 4 -11.62 6.55 -3.21
N GLY A 5 -12.18 7.28 -4.17
CA GLY A 5 -13.60 7.66 -4.15
C GLY A 5 -13.96 8.44 -2.89
N SER A 6 -14.92 7.94 -2.11
CA SER A 6 -15.35 8.52 -0.84
C SER A 6 -14.60 7.99 0.38
N LEU A 7 -13.65 7.06 0.20
CA LEU A 7 -12.88 6.47 1.28
C LEU A 7 -11.59 7.25 1.50
N LEU A 8 -11.30 7.53 2.77
CA LEU A 8 -10.03 8.09 3.22
C LEU A 8 -9.36 7.13 4.19
N TYR A 9 -8.06 6.94 4.05
CA TYR A 9 -7.24 6.10 4.89
C TYR A 9 -6.14 6.93 5.55
N GLY A 10 -6.02 6.80 6.87
CA GLY A 10 -5.05 7.51 7.70
C GLY A 10 -4.17 6.53 8.47
N GLY A 11 -2.86 6.78 8.45
CA GLY A 11 -1.91 6.17 9.37
C GLY A 11 -1.71 7.15 10.52
N PHE A 12 -1.80 6.67 11.74
CA PHE A 12 -1.76 7.48 12.96
C PHE A 12 -0.64 7.01 13.89
N ASP A 13 0.56 6.83 13.32
CA ASP A 13 1.75 6.34 14.00
C ASP A 13 1.45 5.04 14.77
N THR A 14 1.65 5.05 16.08
CA THR A 14 1.39 3.91 16.99
C THR A 14 -0.09 3.55 17.14
N ASN A 15 -1.02 4.37 16.61
CA ASN A 15 -2.45 4.07 16.59
C ASN A 15 -2.90 3.34 15.31
N GLY A 16 -1.98 3.13 14.37
CA GLY A 16 -2.15 2.27 13.21
C GLY A 16 -2.97 2.85 12.06
N VAL A 17 -3.52 1.98 11.22
CA VAL A 17 -4.26 2.33 10.00
C VAL A 17 -5.76 2.39 10.28
N TRP A 18 -6.40 3.47 9.85
CA TRP A 18 -7.83 3.70 9.99
C TRP A 18 -8.47 4.08 8.65
N LYS A 19 -9.73 3.70 8.48
CA LYS A 19 -10.58 4.04 7.34
C LYS A 19 -11.70 4.97 7.77
N TRP A 20 -11.92 6.03 7.00
CA TRP A 20 -13.10 6.88 7.05
C TRP A 20 -14.01 6.57 5.87
N ASP A 21 -15.28 6.28 6.16
CA ASP A 21 -16.29 5.95 5.14
C ASP A 21 -17.19 7.14 4.73
N GLY A 22 -16.89 8.34 5.22
CA GLY A 22 -17.74 9.52 5.06
C GLY A 22 -18.55 9.86 6.31
N SER A 23 -18.66 8.95 7.28
CA SER A 23 -19.43 9.13 8.52
C SER A 23 -18.71 8.67 9.77
N THR A 24 -17.94 7.58 9.69
CA THR A 24 -17.25 6.99 10.85
C THR A 24 -15.83 6.54 10.52
N TRP A 25 -14.97 6.61 11.53
CA TRP A 25 -13.62 6.03 11.49
C TRP A 25 -13.66 4.61 12.04
N SER A 26 -13.04 3.67 11.33
CA SER A 26 -12.81 2.30 11.81
C SER A 26 -11.35 1.88 11.65
N GLN A 27 -10.80 1.26 12.69
CA GLN A 27 -9.42 0.78 12.68
C GLN A 27 -9.31 -0.48 11.82
N LEU A 28 -8.34 -0.51 10.91
CA LEU A 28 -8.05 -1.67 10.05
C LEU A 28 -6.94 -2.55 10.65
N CYS A 29 -5.92 -1.93 11.25
CA CYS A 29 -4.87 -2.63 11.97
C CYS A 29 -4.13 -1.69 12.93
N PRO A 30 -3.43 -2.22 13.95
CA PRO A 30 -2.59 -1.42 14.84
C PRO A 30 -1.21 -1.10 14.25
N GLY A 31 -0.85 -1.64 13.09
CA GLY A 31 0.47 -1.46 12.47
C GLY A 31 0.67 -0.04 11.95
N ASN A 32 1.89 0.49 12.08
CA ASN A 32 2.26 1.82 11.59
C ASN A 32 2.77 1.75 10.15
N PRO A 33 2.05 2.29 9.15
CA PRO A 33 2.52 2.27 7.78
C PRO A 33 3.56 3.38 7.54
N GLU A 34 4.61 3.09 6.79
CA GLU A 34 5.57 4.08 6.30
C GLU A 34 5.02 4.80 5.04
N ALA A 35 4.35 4.04 4.17
CA ALA A 35 3.62 4.55 3.03
C ALA A 35 2.27 3.85 2.84
N MET A 36 1.33 4.54 2.18
CA MET A 36 0.02 3.99 1.83
C MET A 36 -0.44 4.45 0.45
N VAL A 37 -1.05 3.54 -0.30
CA VAL A 37 -1.63 3.81 -1.62
C VAL A 37 -3.01 3.16 -1.71
N ALA A 38 -4.03 3.90 -2.14
CA ALA A 38 -5.38 3.36 -2.33
C ALA A 38 -5.72 3.29 -3.82
N ILE A 39 -6.15 2.12 -4.30
CA ILE A 39 -6.45 1.86 -5.71
C ILE A 39 -7.80 1.13 -5.78
N GLY A 40 -8.83 1.84 -6.25
CA GLY A 40 -10.19 1.31 -6.25
C GLY A 40 -10.65 0.93 -4.84
N SER A 41 -11.01 -0.34 -4.63
CA SER A 41 -11.42 -0.87 -3.32
C SER A 41 -10.25 -1.37 -2.46
N PHE A 42 -9.02 -1.37 -2.99
CA PHE A 42 -7.84 -1.88 -2.29
C PHE A 42 -7.06 -0.76 -1.61
N LEU A 43 -6.52 -1.06 -0.44
CA LEU A 43 -5.49 -0.24 0.20
C LEU A 43 -4.22 -1.07 0.28
N TYR A 44 -3.11 -0.48 -0.14
CA TYR A 44 -1.76 -1.02 0.03
C TYR A 44 -1.07 -0.23 1.13
N GLY A 45 -0.52 -0.94 2.10
CA GLY A 45 0.27 -0.39 3.18
C GLY A 45 1.66 -0.98 3.14
N ASP A 46 2.66 -0.12 3.15
CA ASP A 46 4.04 -0.49 3.42
C ASP A 46 4.28 -0.34 4.92
N PHE A 47 4.77 -1.41 5.55
CA PHE A 47 5.05 -1.49 6.98
C PHE A 47 6.55 -1.69 7.25
N GLY A 48 7.39 -1.05 6.44
CA GLY A 48 8.85 -1.08 6.53
C GLY A 48 9.38 -2.48 6.31
N GLY A 49 10.24 -2.96 7.22
CA GLY A 49 10.80 -4.32 7.17
C GLY A 49 9.78 -5.48 7.23
N SER A 50 8.48 -5.20 7.40
CA SER A 50 7.40 -6.19 7.24
C SER A 50 6.83 -6.26 5.82
N GLY A 51 7.30 -5.40 4.93
CA GLY A 51 6.97 -5.32 3.51
C GLY A 51 5.58 -4.74 3.22
N ILE A 52 5.12 -4.98 1.99
CA ILE A 52 3.84 -4.45 1.49
C ILE A 52 2.71 -5.45 1.75
N TRP A 53 1.62 -4.93 2.31
CA TRP A 53 0.39 -5.65 2.56
C TRP A 53 -0.78 -4.99 1.82
N GLN A 54 -1.70 -5.82 1.32
CA GLN A 54 -2.94 -5.39 0.69
C GLN A 54 -4.11 -5.64 1.64
N TRP A 55 -4.95 -4.63 1.84
CA TRP A 55 -6.27 -4.73 2.44
C TRP A 55 -7.32 -4.90 1.34
N ASP A 56 -8.04 -6.01 1.36
CA ASP A 56 -9.06 -6.36 0.36
C ASP A 56 -10.48 -5.83 0.66
N GLY A 57 -10.64 -5.11 1.77
CA GLY A 57 -11.93 -4.69 2.30
C GLY A 57 -12.36 -5.47 3.55
N ALA A 58 -11.75 -6.63 3.81
CA ALA A 58 -12.07 -7.51 4.93
C ALA A 58 -10.83 -8.03 5.67
N ALA A 59 -9.73 -8.28 4.97
CA ALA A 59 -8.50 -8.83 5.53
C ALA A 59 -7.25 -8.21 4.90
N TRP A 60 -6.16 -8.23 5.68
CA TRP A 60 -4.82 -7.93 5.20
C TRP A 60 -4.15 -9.20 4.68
N GLY A 61 -3.52 -9.11 3.50
CA GLY A 61 -2.67 -10.16 2.94
C GLY A 61 -1.32 -9.58 2.51
N GLN A 62 -0.22 -10.22 2.91
CA GLN A 62 1.12 -9.80 2.50
C GLN A 62 1.33 -10.11 1.03
N ILE A 63 1.74 -9.10 0.25
CA ILE A 63 2.03 -9.28 -1.19
C ILE A 63 3.53 -9.32 -1.47
N THR A 64 4.37 -8.83 -0.56
CA THR A 64 5.82 -9.03 -0.57
C THR A 64 6.41 -8.79 0.83
N PRO A 65 7.45 -9.52 1.25
CA PRO A 65 8.19 -9.24 2.48
C PRO A 65 9.24 -8.12 2.31
N ASN A 66 9.47 -7.64 1.08
CA ASN A 66 10.46 -6.61 0.81
C ASN A 66 9.92 -5.23 1.19
N ASP A 67 10.80 -4.44 1.78
CA ASP A 67 10.59 -3.05 2.18
C ASP A 67 10.80 -2.12 0.97
N PRO A 68 9.78 -1.42 0.46
CA PRO A 68 9.92 -0.47 -0.64
C PRO A 68 10.45 0.89 -0.14
N GLU A 69 11.32 1.52 -0.93
CA GLU A 69 11.72 2.92 -0.71
C GLU A 69 10.62 3.91 -1.14
N ALA A 70 9.78 3.51 -2.11
CA ALA A 70 8.64 4.30 -2.56
C ALA A 70 7.52 3.44 -3.16
N MET A 71 6.28 3.94 -3.07
CA MET A 71 5.12 3.35 -3.73
C MET A 71 4.30 4.41 -4.47
N THR A 72 3.81 4.06 -5.67
CA THR A 72 2.88 4.88 -6.45
C THR A 72 1.93 3.99 -7.26
N TYR A 73 0.98 4.57 -7.98
CA TYR A 73 0.07 3.80 -8.83
C TYR A 73 -0.26 4.51 -10.14
N SER A 74 -0.65 3.71 -11.14
CA SER A 74 -1.25 4.20 -12.39
C SER A 74 -2.31 3.22 -12.86
N GLY A 75 -3.53 3.72 -13.05
CA GLY A 75 -4.70 2.87 -13.30
C GLY A 75 -4.94 1.91 -12.13
N SER A 76 -4.93 0.61 -12.41
CA SER A 76 -5.08 -0.47 -11.42
C SER A 76 -3.74 -1.08 -10.97
N VAL A 77 -2.61 -0.53 -11.41
CA VAL A 77 -1.29 -1.10 -11.18
C VAL A 77 -0.58 -0.33 -10.08
N LEU A 78 -0.14 -1.04 -9.05
CA LEU A 78 0.77 -0.52 -8.02
C LEU A 78 2.20 -0.65 -8.54
N TYR A 79 3.00 0.39 -8.32
CA TYR A 79 4.43 0.39 -8.59
C TYR A 79 5.17 0.59 -7.27
N ALA A 80 6.23 -0.17 -7.07
CA ALA A 80 7.09 -0.09 -5.91
C ALA A 80 8.56 -0.06 -6.35
N ASP A 81 9.31 0.84 -5.71
CA ASP A 81 10.75 0.90 -5.80
C ASP A 81 11.33 0.17 -4.59
N PHE A 82 12.14 -0.87 -4.81
CA PHE A 82 12.82 -1.62 -3.76
C PHE A 82 14.32 -1.29 -3.69
N GLY A 83 14.69 -0.08 -4.11
CA GLY A 83 16.04 0.43 -4.13
C GLY A 83 16.76 0.14 -5.46
N PRO A 84 18.10 0.21 -5.47
CA PRO A 84 18.90 0.23 -6.69
C PRO A 84 18.52 -0.89 -7.67
N ASN A 85 18.10 -0.47 -8.87
CA ASN A 85 17.77 -1.33 -10.01
C ASN A 85 16.59 -2.28 -9.74
N LYS A 86 15.63 -1.89 -8.90
CA LYS A 86 14.47 -2.73 -8.56
C LYS A 86 13.17 -1.94 -8.59
N PHE A 87 12.76 -1.52 -9.78
CA PHE A 87 11.44 -0.96 -10.00
C PHE A 87 10.47 -2.05 -10.48
N TRP A 88 9.45 -2.34 -9.67
CA TRP A 88 8.52 -3.44 -9.89
C TRP A 88 7.08 -2.94 -9.94
N LYS A 89 6.24 -3.67 -10.68
CA LYS A 89 4.80 -3.45 -10.73
C LYS A 89 4.04 -4.67 -10.22
N TRP A 90 2.93 -4.40 -9.55
CA TRP A 90 1.96 -5.37 -9.07
C TRP A 90 0.64 -5.16 -9.83
N ASP A 91 0.19 -6.21 -10.53
CA ASP A 91 -1.02 -6.18 -11.36
C ASP A 91 -2.30 -6.63 -10.62
N GLY A 92 -2.19 -6.88 -9.32
CA GLY A 92 -3.26 -7.45 -8.50
C GLY A 92 -3.09 -8.94 -8.19
N ALA A 93 -2.16 -9.63 -8.88
CA ALA A 93 -1.92 -11.05 -8.69
C ALA A 93 -0.43 -11.42 -8.62
N SER A 94 0.43 -10.72 -9.36
CA SER A 94 1.86 -11.01 -9.39
C SER A 94 2.73 -9.77 -9.58
N TRP A 95 3.94 -9.85 -9.03
CA TRP A 95 4.98 -8.86 -9.24
C TRP A 95 5.73 -9.14 -10.54
N SER A 96 5.97 -8.10 -11.33
CA SER A 96 6.85 -8.15 -12.49
C SER A 96 7.76 -6.94 -12.51
N GLU A 97 9.02 -7.15 -12.91
CA GLU A 97 10.00 -6.10 -13.05
C GLU A 97 9.59 -5.17 -14.20
N VAL A 98 9.68 -3.86 -13.96
CA VAL A 98 9.41 -2.84 -14.98
C VAL A 98 10.70 -2.50 -15.70
N THR A 99 11.77 -2.27 -14.94
CA THR A 99 13.12 -1.97 -15.44
C THR A 99 14.14 -2.18 -14.32
N ASP A 100 15.38 -2.44 -14.71
CA ASP A 100 16.58 -2.47 -13.89
C ASP A 100 17.25 -1.09 -13.77
N ASP A 101 16.70 -0.05 -14.39
CA ASP A 101 17.20 1.33 -14.25
C ASP A 101 16.43 2.14 -13.19
N ASN A 102 17.15 2.84 -12.31
CA ASN A 102 16.58 3.75 -11.31
C ASN A 102 16.13 5.07 -11.99
N PRO A 103 14.83 5.43 -11.98
CA PRO A 103 14.34 6.68 -12.60
C PRO A 103 14.81 7.96 -11.90
#